data_AF-A0A6B0R7L7-F1
#
_entry.id   AF-A0A6B0R7L7-F1
#
_cell.length_a   1.000
_cell.length_b   1.000
_cell.length_c   1.000
_cell.angle_alpha   90.00
_cell.angle_beta   90.00
_cell.angle_gamma   90.00
#
_symmetry.space_group_name_H-M   'P 1'
#
loop_
_entity.id
_entity.type
_entity.pdbx_description
1 polymer ?
#
loop_
_entity_poly.entity_id
_entity_poly.type
_entity_poly.pdbx_seq_one_letter_code
_entity_poly.pdbx_strand_id
1 'polypeptide(L)'
;MALLLTAVIVLICFGGLTSPSPVPSATALKELIEELVNITQNQKVPLCNGSMVWSLNLTSSMYCAALDSLISISNCSVIQRTKRMLNALCPHKPSAKQVSSEYVRDTKIEVAQFLKDLLRHSRIVFRNGRFN
;
A
#
# COMPACT_ATOMS: atom_id res chain seq x y z
N MET A 1 60.83 14.43 25.36
CA MET A 1 59.75 15.08 24.58
C MET A 1 59.65 14.39 23.24
N ALA A 2 58.43 14.25 22.71
CA ALA A 2 58.06 13.66 21.41
C ALA A 2 57.98 12.11 21.34
N LEU A 3 56.75 11.60 21.34
CA LEU A 3 56.14 10.84 20.24
C LEU A 3 54.73 10.38 20.66
N LEU A 4 53.78 11.30 20.64
CA LEU A 4 52.35 11.03 20.65
C LEU A 4 51.85 11.24 19.23
N LEU A 5 51.70 10.15 18.48
CA LEU A 5 51.06 9.92 17.18
C LEU A 5 51.42 8.45 16.91
N THR A 6 50.55 7.47 16.79
CA THR A 6 49.34 7.36 15.97
C THR A 6 48.85 5.93 16.23
N ALA A 7 47.60 5.70 16.62
CA ALA A 7 46.99 4.39 16.44
C ALA A 7 45.46 4.46 16.51
N VAL A 8 44.87 4.54 15.31
CA VAL A 8 43.64 3.84 14.93
C VAL A 8 42.35 4.31 15.59
N ILE A 9 41.78 5.32 14.94
CA ILE A 9 40.35 5.41 14.61
C ILE A 9 39.83 4.01 14.27
N VAL A 10 38.99 3.39 15.10
CA VAL A 10 37.79 2.61 14.74
C VAL A 10 37.07 2.25 16.05
N LEU A 11 36.05 3.03 16.42
CA LEU A 11 34.80 2.45 16.96
C LEU A 11 33.73 3.55 17.01
N ILE A 12 33.31 3.99 15.82
CA ILE A 12 31.97 4.55 15.69
C ILE A 12 31.03 3.37 15.93
N CYS A 13 30.58 3.22 17.17
CA CYS A 13 29.56 2.25 17.54
C CYS A 13 28.34 2.47 16.65
N PHE A 14 28.20 1.59 15.65
CA PHE A 14 26.99 1.16 14.98
C PHE A 14 25.68 1.82 15.46
N GLY A 15 25.46 3.08 15.05
CA GLY A 15 24.16 3.75 15.07
C GLY A 15 23.28 3.27 13.91
N GLY A 16 23.30 1.97 13.65
CA GLY A 16 22.70 1.33 12.48
C GLY A 16 21.78 0.19 12.88
N LEU A 17 21.02 0.34 13.96
CA LEU A 17 19.81 -0.45 14.12
C LEU A 17 18.78 0.18 13.19
N THR A 18 18.80 -0.28 11.94
CA THR A 18 17.67 -0.15 11.04
C THR A 18 16.43 -0.58 11.82
N SER A 19 15.60 0.37 12.24
CA SER A 19 14.31 0.05 12.84
C SER A 19 13.63 -0.94 11.90
N PRO A 20 13.21 -2.13 12.36
CA PRO A 20 12.38 -2.99 11.55
C PRO A 20 11.21 -2.13 11.12
N SER A 21 11.09 -1.85 9.81
CA SER A 21 9.88 -1.21 9.31
C SER A 21 8.73 -2.07 9.81
N PRO A 22 7.66 -1.49 10.40
CA PRO A 22 6.57 -2.27 10.95
C PRO A 22 6.07 -3.19 9.84
N VAL A 23 6.28 -4.50 10.01
CA VAL A 23 5.71 -5.49 9.10
C VAL A 23 4.21 -5.21 9.07
N PRO A 24 3.58 -5.06 7.89
CA PRO A 24 2.13 -4.90 7.80
C PRO A 24 1.48 -6.04 8.57
N SER A 25 0.92 -5.73 9.74
CA SER A 25 0.46 -6.77 10.64
C SER A 25 -0.78 -7.43 10.03
N ALA A 26 -0.97 -8.72 10.28
CA ALA A 26 -2.19 -9.43 9.90
C ALA A 26 -3.46 -8.65 10.33
N THR A 27 -3.37 -7.88 11.42
CA THR A 27 -4.38 -6.94 11.90
C THR A 27 -4.70 -5.84 10.88
N ALA A 28 -3.69 -5.15 10.34
CA ALA A 28 -3.91 -4.10 9.35
C ALA A 28 -4.56 -4.63 8.06
N LEU A 29 -4.17 -5.82 7.62
CA LEU A 29 -4.81 -6.48 6.47
C LEU A 29 -6.25 -6.90 6.78
N LYS A 30 -6.51 -7.40 7.98
CA LYS A 30 -7.87 -7.74 8.43
C LYS A 30 -8.78 -6.52 8.44
N GLU A 31 -8.31 -5.40 9.00
CA GLU A 31 -9.06 -4.14 9.02
C GLU A 31 -9.35 -3.61 7.60
N LEU A 32 -8.39 -3.71 6.68
CA LEU A 32 -8.61 -3.37 5.28
C LEU A 32 -9.72 -4.24 4.66
N ILE A 33 -9.69 -5.56 4.89
CA ILE A 33 -10.71 -6.48 4.37
C ILE A 33 -12.09 -6.10 4.89
N GLU A 34 -12.22 -5.80 6.19
CA GLU A 34 -13.48 -5.39 6.80
C GLU A 34 -14.01 -4.08 6.19
N GLU A 35 -13.15 -3.09 6.01
CA GLU A 35 -13.51 -1.82 5.36
C GLU A 35 -13.95 -2.02 3.90
N LEU A 36 -13.23 -2.84 3.14
CA LEU A 36 -13.57 -3.13 1.75
C LEU A 36 -14.90 -3.88 1.63
N VAL A 37 -15.19 -4.81 2.55
CA VAL A 37 -16.51 -5.48 2.62
C VAL A 37 -17.60 -4.45 2.88
N ASN A 38 -17.41 -3.57 3.87
CA ASN A 38 -18.39 -2.55 4.22
C ASN A 38 -18.75 -1.65 3.03
N ILE A 39 -17.74 -1.20 2.27
CA ILE A 39 -17.94 -0.31 1.13
C ILE A 39 -18.57 -1.03 -0.08
N THR A 40 -18.29 -2.32 -0.28
CA THR A 40 -18.70 -3.06 -1.49
C THR A 40 -19.99 -3.85 -1.35
N GLN A 41 -20.40 -4.22 -0.13
CA GLN A 41 -21.52 -5.14 0.11
C GLN A 41 -22.90 -4.55 -0.26
N ASN A 42 -23.12 -3.24 -0.11
CA ASN A 42 -24.43 -2.61 -0.26
C ASN A 42 -24.47 -1.51 -1.33
N GLN A 43 -23.68 -1.67 -2.40
CA GLN A 43 -23.68 -0.72 -3.50
C GLN A 43 -24.99 -0.76 -4.30
N LYS A 44 -25.92 0.14 -3.99
CA LYS A 44 -27.09 0.47 -4.82
C LYS A 44 -26.81 1.57 -5.85
N VAL A 45 -25.74 2.33 -5.64
CA VAL A 45 -25.31 3.47 -6.48
C VAL A 45 -23.85 3.26 -6.88
N PRO A 46 -23.42 3.70 -8.09
CA PRO A 46 -22.02 3.67 -8.50
C PRO A 46 -21.12 4.39 -7.48
N LEU A 47 -20.09 3.71 -6.98
CA LEU A 47 -19.15 4.29 -6.01
C LEU A 47 -18.40 5.45 -6.65
N CYS A 48 -18.23 6.52 -5.87
CA CYS A 48 -17.54 7.74 -6.32
C CYS A 48 -18.07 8.26 -7.67
N ASN A 49 -19.40 8.25 -7.87
CA ASN A 49 -20.07 8.67 -9.10
C ASN A 49 -19.62 7.90 -10.36
N GLY A 50 -19.25 6.63 -10.22
CA GLY A 50 -18.78 5.82 -11.35
C GLY A 50 -17.38 6.22 -11.82
N SER A 51 -16.58 6.83 -10.94
CA SER A 51 -15.19 7.16 -11.25
C SER A 51 -14.40 5.93 -11.69
N MET A 52 -13.45 6.16 -12.59
CA MET A 52 -12.61 5.12 -13.19
C MET A 52 -11.17 5.28 -12.72
N VAL A 53 -10.51 4.17 -12.40
CA VAL A 53 -9.12 4.13 -11.93
C VAL A 53 -8.33 3.09 -12.73
N TRP A 54 -7.01 3.23 -12.76
CA TRP A 54 -6.16 2.28 -13.47
C TRP A 54 -6.26 0.88 -12.85
N SER A 55 -6.48 -0.12 -13.69
CA SER A 55 -6.45 -1.51 -13.26
C SER A 55 -5.02 -1.97 -12.97
N LEU A 56 -4.90 -2.95 -12.07
CA LEU A 56 -3.63 -3.43 -11.56
C LEU A 56 -3.53 -4.94 -11.69
N ASN A 57 -2.33 -5.41 -11.99
CA ASN A 57 -1.93 -6.78 -11.72
C ASN A 57 -1.62 -6.88 -10.22
N LEU A 58 -2.58 -7.37 -9.45
CA LEU A 58 -2.45 -7.52 -7.99
C LEU A 58 -1.42 -8.62 -7.69
N THR A 59 -0.16 -8.22 -7.45
CA THR A 59 1.00 -9.07 -7.09
C THR A 59 1.54 -8.70 -5.70
N SER A 60 2.73 -9.17 -5.31
CA SER A 60 3.27 -8.98 -3.95
C SER A 60 3.39 -7.52 -3.47
N SER A 61 3.51 -6.54 -4.36
CA SER A 61 3.64 -5.09 -4.05
C SER A 61 2.35 -4.30 -4.30
N MET A 62 1.17 -4.93 -4.16
CA MET A 62 -0.09 -4.33 -4.65
C MET A 62 -0.57 -3.10 -3.87
N TYR A 63 -0.29 -2.97 -2.57
CA TYR A 63 -0.96 -1.95 -1.74
C TYR A 63 -0.53 -0.53 -2.10
N CYS A 64 0.73 -0.34 -2.47
CA CYS A 64 1.24 0.92 -2.97
C CYS A 64 0.63 1.28 -4.32
N ALA A 65 0.65 0.35 -5.28
CA ALA A 65 0.03 0.56 -6.59
C ALA A 65 -1.48 0.83 -6.47
N ALA A 66 -2.16 0.15 -5.53
CA ALA A 66 -3.56 0.37 -5.26
C ALA A 66 -3.85 1.76 -4.69
N LEU A 67 -3.00 2.23 -3.78
CA LEU A 67 -3.07 3.60 -3.29
C LEU A 67 -2.84 4.61 -4.41
N ASP A 68 -1.82 4.42 -5.24
CA ASP A 68 -1.53 5.30 -6.38
C ASP A 68 -2.70 5.39 -7.36
N SER A 69 -3.34 4.27 -7.68
CA SER A 69 -4.51 4.26 -8.56
C SER A 69 -5.67 5.05 -7.94
N LEU A 70 -5.94 4.85 -6.65
CA LEU A 70 -7.03 5.51 -5.93
C LEU A 70 -6.75 6.98 -5.59
N ILE A 71 -5.48 7.41 -5.47
CA ILE A 71 -5.13 8.79 -5.08
C ILE A 71 -5.60 9.81 -6.13
N SER A 72 -5.71 9.37 -7.39
CA SER A 72 -6.26 10.16 -8.50
C SER A 72 -7.71 10.63 -8.27
N ILE A 73 -8.47 9.96 -7.39
CA ILE A 73 -9.86 10.31 -7.07
C ILE A 73 -9.91 11.24 -5.85
N SER A 74 -9.95 12.56 -6.05
CA SER A 74 -9.91 13.53 -4.93
C SER A 74 -11.24 13.67 -4.17
N ASN A 75 -12.38 13.67 -4.87
CA ASN A 75 -13.70 14.01 -4.30
C ASN A 75 -14.55 12.78 -3.94
N CYS A 76 -14.00 11.82 -3.21
CA CYS A 76 -14.76 10.66 -2.74
C CYS A 76 -14.38 10.29 -1.29
N SER A 77 -15.23 10.70 -0.34
CA SER A 77 -15.04 10.43 1.09
C SER A 77 -15.17 8.95 1.44
N VAL A 78 -15.98 8.19 0.68
CA VAL A 78 -16.24 6.77 0.91
C VAL A 78 -14.95 5.93 0.89
N ILE A 79 -13.99 6.29 0.03
CA ILE A 79 -12.71 5.56 -0.09
C ILE A 79 -11.59 6.21 0.73
N GLN A 80 -11.85 7.28 1.48
CA GLN A 80 -10.82 8.03 2.20
C GLN A 80 -10.15 7.17 3.29
N ARG A 81 -10.94 6.37 4.01
CA ARG A 81 -10.42 5.43 5.00
C ARG A 81 -9.61 4.31 4.36
N THR A 82 -10.08 3.74 3.25
CA THR A 82 -9.35 2.76 2.45
C THR A 82 -7.98 3.29 2.02
N LYS A 83 -7.89 4.52 1.51
CA LYS A 83 -6.59 5.15 1.14
C LYS A 83 -5.64 5.24 2.33
N ARG A 84 -6.14 5.60 3.52
CA ARG A 84 -5.32 5.69 4.74
C ARG A 84 -4.78 4.30 5.15
N MET A 85 -5.62 3.28 5.10
CA MET A 85 -5.21 1.89 5.40
C MET A 85 -4.18 1.38 4.39
N LEU A 86 -4.40 1.61 3.09
CA LEU A 86 -3.42 1.26 2.05
C LEU A 86 -2.08 1.98 2.23
N ASN A 87 -2.10 3.25 2.66
CA ASN A 87 -0.89 3.99 2.97
C ASN A 87 -0.11 3.39 4.13
N ALA A 88 -0.78 2.80 5.12
CA ALA A 88 -0.13 2.09 6.23
C ALA A 88 0.43 0.72 5.82
N LEU A 89 -0.21 0.05 4.85
CA LEU A 89 0.25 -1.23 4.28
C LEU A 89 1.31 -1.06 3.19
N CYS A 90 1.57 0.17 2.76
CA CYS A 90 2.50 0.50 1.69
C CYS A 90 3.86 0.93 2.28
N PRO A 91 4.93 0.13 2.12
CA PRO A 91 6.24 0.40 2.74
C PRO A 91 6.98 1.61 2.13
N HIS A 92 6.60 2.05 0.92
CA HIS A 92 7.22 3.20 0.25
C HIS A 92 6.18 4.26 -0.05
N LYS A 93 6.37 5.50 0.42
CA LYS A 93 5.44 6.58 0.07
C LYS A 93 5.30 6.67 -1.45
N PRO A 94 4.08 6.57 -1.99
CA PRO A 94 3.87 6.71 -3.41
C PRO A 94 4.40 8.06 -3.89
N SER A 95 5.30 8.02 -4.88
CA SER A 95 5.76 9.21 -5.57
C SER A 95 4.92 9.35 -6.84
N ALA A 96 4.22 10.47 -6.99
CA ALA A 96 3.37 10.78 -8.15
C ALA A 96 4.10 10.73 -9.52
N LYS A 97 5.42 10.47 -9.54
CA LYS A 97 6.25 10.35 -10.73
C LYS A 97 6.64 8.91 -11.11
N GLN A 98 6.30 7.90 -10.31
CA GLN A 98 6.62 6.49 -10.61
C GLN A 98 5.35 5.71 -10.96
N VAL A 99 5.18 5.42 -12.24
CA VAL A 99 4.16 4.48 -12.71
C VAL A 99 4.67 3.07 -12.41
N SER A 100 4.10 2.45 -11.37
CA SER A 100 4.37 1.06 -10.96
C SER A 100 4.33 0.10 -12.15
N SER A 101 5.23 -0.88 -12.21
CA SER A 101 5.16 -1.95 -13.22
C SER A 101 3.87 -2.78 -13.19
N GLU A 102 3.13 -2.65 -12.09
CA GLU A 102 1.91 -3.33 -11.71
C GLU A 102 0.68 -2.77 -12.43
N TYR A 103 0.77 -1.63 -13.11
CA TYR A 103 -0.31 -1.11 -13.94
C TYR A 103 -0.52 -1.96 -15.18
N VAL A 104 -1.76 -2.40 -15.42
CA VAL A 104 -2.17 -2.92 -16.73
C VAL A 104 -2.33 -1.72 -17.64
N ARG A 105 -1.30 -1.47 -18.47
CA ARG A 105 -0.98 -0.14 -19.02
C ARG A 105 -2.07 0.59 -19.80
N ASP A 106 -3.20 -0.03 -20.15
CA ASP A 106 -4.21 0.61 -21.01
C ASP A 106 -5.66 0.37 -20.56
N THR A 107 -5.91 -0.09 -19.34
CA THR A 107 -7.28 -0.37 -18.88
C THR A 107 -7.61 0.36 -17.59
N LYS A 108 -8.61 1.24 -17.66
CA LYS A 108 -9.29 1.78 -16.49
C LYS A 108 -10.55 0.96 -16.20
N ILE A 109 -10.82 0.76 -14.92
CA ILE A 109 -12.02 0.06 -14.43
C ILE A 109 -12.73 0.95 -13.41
N GLU A 110 -14.01 0.69 -13.17
CA GLU A 110 -14.76 1.41 -12.15
C GLU A 110 -14.14 1.17 -10.77
N VAL A 111 -14.17 2.20 -9.92
CA VAL A 111 -13.72 2.09 -8.52
C VAL A 111 -14.42 0.92 -7.80
N ALA A 112 -15.70 0.69 -8.09
CA ALA A 112 -16.46 -0.43 -7.54
C ALA A 112 -15.83 -1.79 -7.88
N GLN A 113 -15.50 -2.00 -9.15
CA GLN A 113 -14.86 -3.23 -9.62
C GLN A 113 -13.45 -3.35 -9.05
N PHE A 114 -12.69 -2.26 -9.06
CA PHE A 114 -11.35 -2.18 -8.50
C PHE A 114 -11.31 -2.62 -7.03
N LEU A 115 -12.22 -2.11 -6.19
CA LEU A 115 -12.26 -2.46 -4.76
C LEU A 115 -12.68 -3.92 -4.53
N LYS A 116 -13.52 -4.50 -5.41
CA LYS A 116 -13.87 -5.93 -5.36
C LYS A 116 -12.68 -6.83 -5.69
N ASP A 117 -11.91 -6.46 -6.71
CA ASP A 117 -10.71 -7.20 -7.10
C ASP A 117 -9.63 -7.11 -6.00
N LEU A 118 -9.44 -5.92 -5.42
CA LEU A 118 -8.58 -5.72 -4.26
C LEU A 118 -9.03 -6.58 -3.06
N LEU A 119 -10.32 -6.56 -2.71
CA LEU A 119 -10.88 -7.37 -1.63
C LEU A 119 -10.64 -8.87 -1.85
N ARG A 120 -10.90 -9.36 -3.06
CA ARG A 120 -10.68 -10.76 -3.42
C ARG A 120 -9.22 -11.13 -3.21
N HIS A 121 -8.30 -10.30 -3.67
CA HIS A 121 -6.87 -10.57 -3.54
C HIS A 121 -6.39 -10.48 -2.10
N SER A 122 -6.79 -9.45 -1.34
CA SER A 122 -6.46 -9.31 0.09
C SER A 122 -6.92 -10.52 0.91
N ARG A 123 -8.09 -11.09 0.61
CA ARG A 123 -8.54 -12.35 1.25
C ARG A 123 -7.64 -13.54 0.94
N ILE A 124 -7.15 -13.67 -0.29
CA ILE A 124 -6.22 -14.74 -0.68
C ILE A 124 -4.90 -14.58 0.09
N VAL A 125 -4.36 -13.36 0.13
CA VAL A 125 -3.14 -13.05 0.87
C VAL A 125 -3.28 -13.37 2.35
N PHE A 126 -4.39 -12.93 2.96
CA PHE A 126 -4.69 -13.18 4.37
C PHE A 126 -4.79 -14.68 4.67
N ARG A 127 -5.48 -15.45 3.81
CA ARG A 127 -5.60 -16.91 3.94
C ARG A 127 -4.25 -17.63 3.84
N ASN A 128 -3.37 -17.13 2.98
CA ASN A 128 -2.06 -17.74 2.72
C ASN A 128 -0.97 -17.29 3.71
N GLY A 129 -1.26 -16.36 4.62
CA GLY A 129 -0.29 -15.83 5.59
C GLY A 129 0.87 -15.06 4.97
N ARG A 130 0.72 -14.54 3.74
CA ARG A 130 1.79 -13.85 3.00
C ARG A 130 1.74 -12.34 3.23
N PHE A 131 2.12 -11.87 4.42
CA PHE A 131 1.99 -10.45 4.83
C PHE A 131 3.13 -9.53 4.34
N ASN A 132 3.74 -9.85 3.20
CA ASN A 132 4.90 -9.15 2.65
C ASN A 132 4.53 -7.83 1.99
#